data_AF-A0A819DRT4-F1
#
_entry.id   AF-A0A819DRT4-F1
#
_cell.length_a   1.000
_cell.length_b   1.000
_cell.length_c   1.000
_cell.angle_alpha   90.00
_cell.angle_beta   90.00
_cell.angle_gamma   90.00
#
_symmetry.space_group_name_H-M   'P 1'
#
loop_
_entity.id
_entity.type
_entity.pdbx_description
1 polymer ?
#
loop_
_entity_poly.entity_id
_entity_poly.type
_entity_poly.pdbx_seq_one_letter_code
_entity_poly.pdbx_strand_id
1 'polypeptide(L)'
;MKRCAEYQAWDYPYNCVLLTTGSMNPIHRSHINNLELVKKYLEQSSPQWNVLAGYLSPTHDTYVRGKLDKATIPGRDRCDLCELAIEEHERQTKTLHWLSVSRAEAEYYGGFIDFGPTTKALRQYLNSILLVSQRSLKNPSIMENYTIVWLDTNASDPESSFRTKLGKAQIFTDVNDCIKFIKSHSNKSTYLIVSGSLAKLVVPEVYDCSNLLGIFLFCGSVSTYAEWAMDYCDKLMIFDHGDDLLVRLWRDLESNLREQATLHLRYAEEYKQRALQYKQRPCG
;
A
#
# COMPACT_ATOMS: atom_id res chain seq x y z
N MET A 1 33.47 1.33 25.37
CA MET A 1 32.09 1.89 25.40
C MET A 1 31.80 2.45 24.02
N LYS A 2 31.17 1.64 23.15
CA LYS A 2 30.84 2.03 21.78
C LYS A 2 29.51 2.78 21.80
N ARG A 3 29.49 4.03 21.30
CA ARG A 3 28.25 4.73 20.97
C ARG A 3 27.58 3.99 19.81
N CYS A 4 26.34 3.55 20.02
CA CYS A 4 25.46 3.11 18.94
C CYS A 4 25.31 4.24 17.94
N ALA A 5 25.57 3.95 16.66
CA ALA A 5 25.24 4.84 15.57
C ALA A 5 23.71 5.03 15.55
N GLU A 6 23.30 6.29 15.62
CA GLU A 6 21.93 6.72 15.41
C GLU A 6 21.50 6.30 14.00
N TYR A 7 20.43 5.51 13.92
CA TYR A 7 19.76 5.20 12.67
C TYR A 7 19.13 6.48 12.13
N GLN A 8 19.72 7.03 11.07
CA GLN A 8 19.15 8.12 10.30
C GLN A 8 17.94 7.58 9.53
N ALA A 9 16.73 7.92 9.97
CA ALA A 9 15.51 7.63 9.24
C ALA A 9 15.60 8.28 7.85
N TRP A 10 15.30 7.52 6.81
CA TRP A 10 15.40 7.95 5.41
C TRP A 10 14.51 9.18 5.15
N ASP A 11 15.10 10.28 4.68
CA ASP A 11 14.47 11.57 4.32
C ASP A 11 13.58 11.47 3.06
N TYR A 12 12.54 10.62 3.08
CA TYR A 12 11.51 10.62 2.04
C TYR A 12 10.21 11.22 2.56
N PRO A 13 9.55 12.11 1.79
CA PRO A 13 8.33 12.73 2.26
C PRO A 13 7.18 11.72 2.31
N TYR A 14 6.48 11.69 3.45
CA TYR A 14 5.17 11.08 3.61
C TYR A 14 4.17 11.74 2.67
N ASN A 15 3.76 10.97 1.66
CA ASN A 15 2.72 11.34 0.74
C ASN A 15 1.37 11.35 1.46
N CYS A 16 0.66 12.48 1.41
CA CYS A 16 -0.67 12.61 2.00
C CYS A 16 -1.69 13.18 1.01
N VAL A 17 -2.95 12.84 1.25
CA VAL A 17 -4.10 13.38 0.52
C VAL A 17 -5.03 13.98 1.55
N LEU A 18 -5.48 15.21 1.30
CA LEU A 18 -6.40 15.93 2.16
C LEU A 18 -7.84 15.62 1.73
N LEU A 19 -8.73 15.42 2.69
CA LEU A 19 -10.16 15.20 2.45
C LEU A 19 -10.96 16.09 3.40
N THR A 20 -11.94 16.81 2.85
CA THR A 20 -12.96 17.48 3.64
C THR A 20 -14.34 16.99 3.22
N THR A 21 -15.15 16.64 4.22
CA THR A 21 -16.54 16.22 4.05
C THR A 21 -17.47 17.26 4.63
N GLY A 22 -18.70 17.35 4.14
CA GLY A 22 -19.69 18.24 4.74
C GLY A 22 -20.88 18.53 3.83
N SER A 23 -21.80 19.35 4.33
CA SER A 23 -23.02 19.68 3.58
C SER A 23 -22.71 20.37 2.25
N MET A 24 -21.79 21.33 2.22
CA MET A 24 -21.44 22.12 1.02
C MET A 24 -22.69 22.65 0.30
N ASN A 25 -23.59 23.28 1.06
CA ASN A 25 -24.94 23.66 0.66
C ASN A 25 -25.19 25.19 0.78
N PRO A 26 -24.61 26.02 -0.13
CA PRO A 26 -23.63 25.69 -1.15
C PRO A 26 -22.19 25.68 -0.61
N ILE A 27 -21.21 25.34 -1.45
CA ILE A 27 -19.80 25.58 -1.16
C ILE A 27 -19.52 27.09 -1.01
N HIS A 28 -18.45 27.42 -0.26
CA HIS A 28 -17.95 28.78 -0.08
C HIS A 28 -16.43 28.78 0.09
N ARG A 29 -15.78 29.94 -0.10
CA ARG A 29 -14.31 30.12 -0.12
C ARG A 29 -13.59 29.52 1.09
N SER A 30 -14.18 29.58 2.28
CA SER A 30 -13.55 29.00 3.48
C SER A 30 -13.32 27.48 3.39
N HIS A 31 -14.14 26.71 2.66
CA HIS A 31 -13.91 25.27 2.48
C HIS A 31 -12.59 25.01 1.73
N ILE A 32 -12.34 25.78 0.67
CA ILE A 32 -11.13 25.68 -0.14
C ILE A 32 -9.93 26.25 0.62
N ASN A 33 -10.08 27.44 1.24
CA ASN A 33 -9.01 28.07 2.00
C ASN A 33 -8.51 27.20 3.16
N ASN A 34 -9.39 26.43 3.79
CA ASN A 34 -8.97 25.50 4.85
C ASN A 34 -8.01 24.43 4.31
N LEU A 35 -8.29 23.86 3.12
CA LEU A 35 -7.39 22.89 2.49
C LEU A 35 -6.06 23.53 2.08
N GLU A 36 -6.09 24.75 1.53
CA GLU A 36 -4.88 25.51 1.19
C GLU A 36 -4.00 25.81 2.41
N LEU A 37 -4.61 26.23 3.51
CA LEU A 37 -3.90 26.51 4.77
C LEU A 37 -3.27 25.24 5.34
N VAL A 38 -3.99 24.11 5.31
CA VAL A 38 -3.46 22.81 5.76
C VAL A 38 -2.31 22.35 4.87
N LYS A 39 -2.45 22.46 3.54
CA LYS A 39 -1.37 22.12 2.60
C LYS A 39 -0.12 22.94 2.88
N LYS A 40 -0.28 24.27 2.94
CA LYS A 40 0.80 25.20 3.25
C LYS A 40 1.44 24.88 4.60
N TYR A 41 0.66 24.62 5.63
CA TYR A 41 1.17 24.26 6.95
C TYR A 41 2.00 22.97 6.90
N LEU A 42 1.49 21.89 6.30
CA LEU A 42 2.20 20.61 6.24
C LEU A 42 3.52 20.72 5.50
N GLU A 43 3.51 21.36 4.33
CA GLU A 43 4.70 21.48 3.47
C GLU A 43 5.73 22.46 4.04
N GLN A 44 5.31 23.47 4.81
CA GLN A 44 6.23 24.42 5.46
C GLN A 44 6.74 23.94 6.82
N SER A 45 5.95 23.14 7.55
CA SER A 45 6.29 22.72 8.91
C SER A 45 7.30 21.57 8.95
N SER A 46 7.38 20.76 7.88
CA SER A 46 8.39 19.71 7.79
C SER A 46 8.62 19.29 6.34
N PRO A 47 9.88 19.11 5.90
CA PRO A 47 10.21 18.57 4.57
C PRO A 47 9.76 17.11 4.38
N GLN A 48 9.29 16.45 5.45
CA GLN A 48 8.79 15.09 5.42
C GLN A 48 7.32 14.99 4.96
N TRP A 49 6.61 16.06 4.63
CA TRP A 49 5.24 15.95 4.12
C TRP A 49 5.15 16.41 2.67
N ASN A 50 4.46 15.60 1.85
CA ASN A 50 4.17 15.93 0.47
C ASN A 50 2.67 15.76 0.21
N VAL A 51 1.96 16.88 0.01
CA VAL A 51 0.51 16.88 -0.22
C VAL A 51 0.24 16.66 -1.70
N LEU A 52 -0.16 15.44 -2.04
CA LEU A 52 -0.38 15.01 -3.42
C LEU A 52 -1.67 15.54 -4.04
N ALA A 53 -2.74 15.59 -3.24
CA ALA A 53 -4.07 16.00 -3.70
C ALA A 53 -4.96 16.42 -2.54
N GLY A 54 -6.02 17.17 -2.83
CA GLY A 54 -7.10 17.50 -1.91
C GLY A 54 -8.47 17.17 -2.52
N TYR A 55 -9.38 16.64 -1.71
CA TYR A 55 -10.73 16.26 -2.13
C TYR A 55 -11.80 16.98 -1.32
N LEU A 56 -12.73 17.61 -2.02
CA LEU A 56 -14.03 18.03 -1.50
C LEU A 56 -15.01 16.87 -1.67
N SER A 57 -15.64 16.40 -0.58
CA SER A 57 -16.65 15.33 -0.63
C SER A 57 -17.97 15.85 -0.05
N PRO A 58 -18.87 16.39 -0.90
CA PRO A 58 -20.20 16.75 -0.46
C PRO A 58 -20.93 15.53 0.11
N THR A 59 -21.57 15.68 1.25
CA THR A 59 -22.24 14.57 1.94
C THR A 59 -23.57 14.20 1.30
N HIS A 60 -24.14 13.05 1.68
CA HIS A 60 -25.39 12.55 1.10
C HIS A 60 -26.61 13.42 1.45
N ASP A 61 -27.58 13.49 0.54
CA ASP A 61 -28.78 14.32 0.70
C ASP A 61 -29.60 14.00 1.94
N THR A 62 -29.66 12.73 2.36
CA THR A 62 -30.40 12.36 3.57
C THR A 62 -29.87 13.07 4.81
N TYR A 63 -28.55 13.25 4.90
CA TYR A 63 -27.93 13.97 6.00
C TYR A 63 -28.18 15.47 5.91
N VAL A 64 -28.07 16.04 4.70
CA VAL A 64 -28.28 17.47 4.49
C VAL A 64 -29.74 17.86 4.71
N ARG A 65 -30.70 17.05 4.22
CA ARG A 65 -32.14 17.25 4.46
C ARG A 65 -32.49 17.21 5.94
N GLY A 66 -31.87 16.31 6.70
CA GLY A 66 -32.02 16.28 8.16
C GLY A 66 -31.59 17.58 8.86
N LYS A 67 -30.75 18.39 8.22
CA LYS A 67 -30.27 19.68 8.75
C LYS A 67 -30.98 20.91 8.17
N LEU A 68 -31.30 20.88 6.88
CA LEU A 68 -31.67 22.07 6.10
C LEU A 68 -33.05 21.96 5.44
N ASP A 69 -33.69 20.78 5.50
CA ASP A 69 -35.01 20.51 4.93
C ASP A 69 -35.16 21.05 3.49
N LYS A 70 -36.08 21.99 3.26
CA LYS A 70 -36.38 22.59 1.94
C LYS A 70 -35.23 23.41 1.35
N ALA A 71 -34.27 23.85 2.15
CA ALA A 71 -33.09 24.58 1.67
C ALA A 71 -31.98 23.66 1.14
N THR A 72 -32.22 22.35 1.09
CA THR A 72 -31.25 21.38 0.58
C THR A 72 -31.11 21.50 -0.93
N ILE A 73 -29.90 21.83 -1.37
CA ILE A 73 -29.42 21.69 -2.74
C ILE A 73 -29.10 20.19 -2.97
N PRO A 74 -29.59 19.59 -4.06
CA PRO A 74 -29.29 18.20 -4.40
C PRO A 74 -27.79 17.89 -4.43
N GLY A 75 -27.42 16.67 -4.03
CA GLY A 75 -26.02 16.28 -3.89
C GLY A 75 -25.20 16.40 -5.16
N ARG A 76 -25.81 16.06 -6.31
CA ARG A 76 -25.18 16.26 -7.62
C ARG A 76 -24.89 17.74 -7.88
N ASP A 77 -25.88 18.60 -7.66
CA ASP A 77 -25.72 20.05 -7.87
C ASP A 77 -24.67 20.63 -6.91
N ARG A 78 -24.59 20.13 -5.68
CA ARG A 78 -23.51 20.51 -4.74
C ARG A 78 -22.14 20.08 -5.23
N CYS A 79 -22.01 18.89 -5.82
CA CYS A 79 -20.77 18.48 -6.47
C CYS A 79 -20.39 19.40 -7.64
N ASP A 80 -21.35 19.75 -8.49
CA ASP A 80 -21.13 20.65 -9.63
C ASP A 80 -20.69 22.05 -9.16
N LEU A 81 -21.33 22.58 -8.10
CA LEU A 81 -20.93 23.84 -7.47
C LEU A 81 -19.52 23.78 -6.88
N CYS A 82 -19.11 22.64 -6.32
CA CYS A 82 -17.75 22.43 -5.82
C CYS A 82 -16.71 22.45 -6.95
N GLU A 83 -17.00 21.85 -8.09
CA GLU A 83 -16.12 21.87 -9.26
C GLU A 83 -15.94 23.30 -9.77
N LEU A 84 -17.04 24.04 -9.95
CA LEU A 84 -16.99 25.46 -10.35
C LEU A 84 -16.21 26.33 -9.35
N ALA A 85 -16.34 26.08 -8.05
CA ALA A 85 -15.62 26.82 -7.02
C ALA A 85 -14.11 26.52 -7.03
N ILE A 86 -13.70 25.29 -7.33
CA ILE A 86 -12.29 24.91 -7.52
C ILE A 86 -11.73 25.65 -8.75
N GLU A 87 -12.42 25.57 -9.89
CA GLU A 87 -11.98 26.23 -11.13
C GLU A 87 -11.84 27.74 -10.97
N GLU A 88 -12.79 28.39 -10.29
CA GLU A 88 -12.72 29.82 -9.99
C GLU A 88 -11.50 30.15 -9.13
N HIS A 89 -11.26 29.37 -8.08
CA HIS A 89 -10.13 29.55 -7.17
C HIS A 89 -8.80 29.39 -7.90
N GLU A 90 -8.61 28.31 -8.65
CA GLU A 90 -7.38 28.06 -9.42
C GLU A 90 -7.09 29.16 -10.43
N ARG A 91 -8.12 29.69 -11.10
CA ARG A 91 -7.99 30.84 -12.00
C ARG A 91 -7.54 32.11 -11.26
N GLN A 92 -8.04 32.34 -10.04
CA GLN A 92 -7.72 33.52 -9.24
C GLN A 92 -6.32 33.45 -8.63
N THR A 93 -5.91 32.30 -8.12
CA THR A 93 -4.64 32.10 -7.42
C THR A 93 -3.50 31.67 -8.34
N LYS A 94 -3.81 31.27 -9.58
CA LYS A 94 -2.86 30.67 -10.54
C LYS A 94 -2.13 29.45 -9.95
N THR A 95 -2.80 28.70 -9.08
CA THR A 95 -2.27 27.47 -8.48
C THR A 95 -2.41 26.29 -9.44
N LEU A 96 -1.53 25.30 -9.31
CA LEU A 96 -1.62 24.04 -10.04
C LEU A 96 -2.85 23.23 -9.58
N HIS A 97 -3.45 22.48 -10.50
CA HIS A 97 -4.58 21.59 -10.24
C HIS A 97 -4.24 20.51 -9.20
N TRP A 98 -4.63 20.74 -7.94
CA TRP A 98 -4.39 19.80 -6.84
C TRP A 98 -5.67 19.45 -6.06
N LEU A 99 -6.77 20.20 -6.30
CA LEU A 99 -8.07 19.96 -5.69
C LEU A 99 -8.99 19.22 -6.67
N SER A 100 -9.89 18.39 -6.14
CA SER A 100 -10.88 17.66 -6.92
C SER A 100 -12.14 17.38 -6.08
N VAL A 101 -13.23 16.99 -6.75
CA VAL A 101 -14.48 16.61 -6.08
C VAL A 101 -14.63 15.09 -6.05
N SER A 102 -14.88 14.55 -4.85
CA SER A 102 -15.33 13.16 -4.67
C SER A 102 -16.85 13.13 -4.64
N ARG A 103 -17.46 12.67 -5.73
CA ARG A 103 -18.93 12.55 -5.85
C ARG A 103 -19.49 11.33 -5.11
N ALA A 104 -18.62 10.41 -4.69
CA ALA A 104 -19.00 9.10 -4.17
C ALA A 104 -19.93 9.17 -2.94
N GLU A 105 -19.70 10.12 -2.04
CA GLU A 105 -20.51 10.27 -0.82
C GLU A 105 -21.90 10.86 -1.14
N ALA A 106 -21.95 11.92 -1.95
CA ALA A 106 -23.20 12.58 -2.36
C ALA A 106 -24.11 11.67 -3.19
N GLU A 107 -23.53 10.84 -4.04
CA GLU A 107 -24.25 9.97 -4.98
C GLU A 107 -24.43 8.53 -4.45
N TYR A 108 -24.08 8.26 -3.19
CA TYR A 108 -24.23 6.93 -2.60
C TYR A 108 -25.70 6.58 -2.32
N TYR A 109 -26.24 5.64 -3.09
CA TYR A 109 -27.65 5.24 -3.00
C TYR A 109 -28.08 4.67 -1.64
N GLY A 110 -27.16 4.13 -0.84
CA GLY A 110 -27.46 3.53 0.47
C GLY A 110 -27.78 4.53 1.58
N GLY A 111 -27.84 5.83 1.27
CA GLY A 111 -28.12 6.88 2.24
C GLY A 111 -26.85 7.50 2.81
N PHE A 112 -26.96 8.17 3.96
CA PHE A 112 -25.79 8.78 4.59
C PHE A 112 -24.79 7.72 5.06
N ILE A 113 -23.52 7.97 4.78
CA ILE A 113 -22.38 7.20 5.29
C ILE A 113 -21.47 8.11 6.10
N ASP A 114 -20.96 7.58 7.20
CA ASP A 114 -20.06 8.31 8.08
C ASP A 114 -18.66 8.50 7.44
N PHE A 115 -17.85 9.36 8.05
CA PHE A 115 -16.51 9.74 7.57
C PHE A 115 -15.56 8.54 7.39
N GLY A 116 -15.63 7.53 8.26
CA GLY A 116 -14.79 6.33 8.18
C GLY A 116 -14.96 5.55 6.86
N PRO A 117 -16.19 5.15 6.50
CA PRO A 117 -16.48 4.59 5.17
C PRO A 117 -16.04 5.48 4.00
N THR A 118 -16.29 6.78 4.05
CA THR A 118 -15.92 7.73 2.99
C THR A 118 -14.41 7.78 2.77
N THR A 119 -13.63 7.91 3.84
CA THR A 119 -12.15 7.90 3.77
C THR A 119 -11.61 6.58 3.24
N LYS A 120 -12.21 5.45 3.65
CA LYS A 120 -11.83 4.12 3.16
C LYS A 120 -12.08 3.98 1.66
N ALA A 121 -13.24 4.44 1.17
CA ALA A 121 -13.61 4.40 -0.24
C ALA A 121 -12.68 5.26 -1.10
N LEU A 122 -12.39 6.49 -0.66
CA LEU A 122 -11.45 7.38 -1.36
C LEU A 122 -10.05 6.77 -1.41
N ARG A 123 -9.55 6.24 -0.30
CA ARG A 123 -8.25 5.55 -0.27
C ARG A 123 -8.20 4.38 -1.26
N GLN A 124 -9.26 3.58 -1.33
CA GLN A 124 -9.35 2.47 -2.27
C GLN A 124 -9.35 2.94 -3.72
N TYR A 125 -10.12 3.99 -4.04
CA TYR A 125 -10.14 4.60 -5.37
C TYR A 125 -8.75 5.10 -5.79
N LEU A 126 -8.08 5.85 -4.93
CA LEU A 126 -6.74 6.38 -5.21
C LEU A 126 -5.72 5.26 -5.42
N ASN A 127 -5.75 4.23 -4.58
CA ASN A 127 -4.91 3.05 -4.75
C ASN A 127 -5.21 2.33 -6.09
N SER A 128 -6.47 2.31 -6.53
CA SER A 128 -6.84 1.73 -7.83
C SER A 128 -6.31 2.53 -9.02
N ILE A 129 -6.30 3.86 -8.94
CA ILE A 129 -5.72 4.71 -10.00
C ILE A 129 -4.21 4.53 -10.05
N LEU A 130 -3.55 4.48 -8.89
CA LEU A 130 -2.11 4.22 -8.80
C LEU A 130 -1.75 2.86 -9.43
N LEU A 131 -2.58 1.85 -9.22
CA LEU A 131 -2.44 0.53 -9.87
C LEU A 131 -2.60 0.59 -11.40
N VAL A 132 -3.57 1.35 -11.92
CA VAL A 132 -3.83 1.47 -13.37
C VAL A 132 -2.73 2.29 -14.07
N SER A 133 -2.27 3.37 -13.44
CA SER A 133 -1.18 4.22 -13.92
C SER A 133 0.21 3.55 -13.81
N GLN A 134 0.35 2.52 -12.96
CA GLN A 134 1.55 1.68 -12.87
C GLN A 134 1.80 0.76 -14.06
N ARG A 135 0.89 0.68 -15.06
CA ARG A 135 1.24 0.12 -16.38
C ARG A 135 2.27 0.98 -17.13
N SER A 136 2.49 2.24 -16.74
CA SER A 136 3.47 3.14 -17.37
C SER A 136 4.43 3.85 -16.41
N LEU A 137 4.27 3.72 -15.09
CA LEU A 137 5.21 4.30 -14.13
C LEU A 137 5.55 3.30 -13.03
N LYS A 138 6.83 2.89 -13.00
CA LYS A 138 7.47 2.18 -11.88
C LYS A 138 7.17 2.96 -10.59
N ASN A 139 6.21 2.52 -9.77
CA ASN A 139 5.99 3.10 -8.45
C ASN A 139 6.16 2.02 -7.35
N PRO A 140 6.98 2.26 -6.31
CA PRO A 140 7.44 1.21 -5.38
C PRO A 140 6.45 0.73 -4.31
N SER A 141 5.29 1.39 -4.11
CA SER A 141 4.48 1.16 -2.89
C SER A 141 3.76 -0.19 -2.80
N ILE A 142 3.56 -0.91 -3.92
CA ILE A 142 3.07 -2.30 -3.89
C ILE A 142 4.23 -3.29 -3.74
N MET A 143 5.45 -2.88 -4.09
CA MET A 143 6.67 -3.65 -3.81
C MET A 143 7.15 -3.53 -2.34
N GLU A 144 6.50 -2.73 -1.49
CA GLU A 144 6.93 -2.48 -0.10
C GLU A 144 6.38 -3.45 0.95
N ASN A 145 5.43 -4.32 0.55
CA ASN A 145 4.81 -5.30 1.46
C ASN A 145 5.57 -6.62 1.57
N TYR A 146 6.69 -6.76 0.85
CA TYR A 146 7.56 -7.91 0.99
C TYR A 146 8.99 -7.53 1.37
N THR A 147 9.69 -8.48 1.98
CA THR A 147 11.11 -8.39 2.30
C THR A 147 11.79 -9.68 1.84
N ILE A 148 12.91 -9.53 1.13
CA ILE A 148 13.83 -10.64 0.87
C ILE A 148 14.89 -10.60 1.98
N VAL A 149 15.09 -11.71 2.66
CA VAL A 149 16.13 -11.91 3.68
C VAL A 149 17.16 -12.87 3.12
N TRP A 150 18.44 -12.55 3.20
CA TRP A 150 19.52 -13.44 2.83
C TRP A 150 20.44 -13.68 4.02
N LEU A 151 20.52 -14.94 4.45
CA LEU A 151 21.39 -15.41 5.51
C LEU A 151 22.50 -16.31 4.96
N ASP A 152 23.72 -15.80 4.98
CA ASP A 152 24.94 -16.55 4.62
C ASP A 152 26.13 -15.98 5.39
N THR A 153 27.03 -16.84 5.87
CA THR A 153 28.24 -16.42 6.59
C THR A 153 29.15 -15.50 5.78
N ASN A 154 29.08 -15.58 4.45
CA ASN A 154 29.86 -14.81 3.50
C ASN A 154 29.03 -13.71 2.79
N ALA A 155 27.79 -13.46 3.22
CA ALA A 155 26.88 -12.53 2.56
C ALA A 155 27.37 -11.06 2.56
N SER A 156 28.34 -10.74 3.42
CA SER A 156 28.91 -9.38 3.51
C SER A 156 29.77 -8.97 2.33
N ASP A 157 30.19 -9.92 1.48
CA ASP A 157 30.99 -9.61 0.28
C ASP A 157 30.20 -8.67 -0.66
N PRO A 158 30.66 -7.42 -0.88
CA PRO A 158 29.99 -6.47 -1.75
C PRO A 158 30.17 -6.80 -3.24
N GLU A 159 31.18 -7.56 -3.62
CA GLU A 159 31.50 -7.89 -5.02
C GLU A 159 30.74 -9.13 -5.54
N SER A 160 29.96 -9.79 -4.67
CA SER A 160 29.12 -10.92 -5.06
C SER A 160 28.12 -10.52 -6.14
N SER A 161 28.30 -11.06 -7.36
CA SER A 161 27.37 -10.90 -8.48
C SER A 161 25.97 -11.43 -8.19
N PHE A 162 25.85 -12.33 -7.20
CA PHE A 162 24.57 -12.82 -6.70
C PHE A 162 23.87 -11.77 -5.84
N ARG A 163 24.62 -11.07 -4.97
CA ARG A 163 24.10 -9.99 -4.11
C ARG A 163 23.50 -8.84 -4.92
N THR A 164 24.21 -8.42 -5.97
CA THR A 164 23.76 -7.29 -6.81
C THR A 164 22.42 -7.59 -7.50
N LYS A 165 22.17 -8.86 -7.86
CA LYS A 165 20.90 -9.33 -8.44
C LYS A 165 19.74 -9.32 -7.43
N LEU A 166 20.00 -9.39 -6.12
CA LEU A 166 18.98 -9.41 -5.06
C LEU A 166 18.46 -8.01 -4.66
N GLY A 167 19.07 -6.94 -5.16
CA GLY A 167 18.59 -5.57 -4.93
C GLY A 167 18.59 -5.15 -3.45
N LYS A 168 17.40 -4.90 -2.88
CA LYS A 168 17.20 -4.37 -1.51
C LYS A 168 17.08 -5.47 -0.43
N ALA A 169 17.62 -6.66 -0.65
CA ALA A 169 17.55 -7.75 0.33
C ALA A 169 18.21 -7.36 1.67
N GLN A 170 17.60 -7.78 2.77
CA GLN A 170 18.16 -7.65 4.12
C GLN A 170 19.18 -8.76 4.34
N ILE A 171 20.41 -8.40 4.65
CA ILE A 171 21.53 -9.34 4.70
C ILE A 171 21.91 -9.61 6.16
N PHE A 172 22.05 -10.88 6.50
CA PHE A 172 22.48 -11.34 7.81
C PHE A 172 23.62 -12.33 7.67
N THR A 173 24.62 -12.22 8.55
CA THR A 173 25.67 -13.22 8.74
C THR A 173 25.50 -13.99 10.05
N ASP A 174 24.70 -13.45 10.98
CA ASP A 174 24.37 -14.06 12.26
C ASP A 174 22.97 -14.69 12.23
N VAL A 175 22.87 -15.91 12.75
CA VAL A 175 21.64 -16.69 12.78
C VAL A 175 20.59 -16.06 13.70
N ASN A 176 20.98 -15.59 14.88
CA ASN A 176 20.06 -15.07 15.87
C ASN A 176 19.48 -13.72 15.43
N ASP A 177 20.30 -12.86 14.83
CA ASP A 177 19.83 -11.58 14.28
C ASP A 177 18.82 -11.79 13.15
N CYS A 178 19.07 -12.76 12.27
CA CYS A 178 18.13 -13.13 11.20
C CYS A 178 16.79 -13.62 11.77
N ILE A 179 16.83 -14.57 12.73
CA ILE A 179 15.61 -15.11 13.37
C ILE A 179 14.84 -13.99 14.07
N LYS A 180 15.53 -13.13 14.82
CA LYS A 180 14.92 -11.99 15.50
C LYS A 180 14.26 -11.05 14.50
N PHE A 181 14.92 -10.75 13.38
CA PHE A 181 14.36 -9.90 12.33
C PHE A 181 13.05 -10.49 11.77
N ILE A 182 13.06 -11.75 11.35
CA ILE A 182 11.88 -12.41 10.76
C ILE A 182 10.71 -12.44 11.75
N LYS A 183 10.96 -12.80 13.01
CA LYS A 183 9.93 -12.88 14.06
C LYS A 183 9.36 -11.51 14.45
N SER A 184 10.16 -10.44 14.40
CA SER A 184 9.74 -9.08 14.78
C SER A 184 9.01 -8.30 13.69
N HIS A 185 9.14 -8.71 12.42
CA HIS A 185 8.52 -8.04 11.26
C HIS A 185 7.34 -8.83 10.70
N SER A 186 6.41 -9.25 11.58
CA SER A 186 5.24 -10.06 11.21
C SER A 186 4.25 -9.38 10.25
N ASN A 187 4.39 -8.07 10.04
CA ASN A 187 3.55 -7.27 9.16
C ASN A 187 3.98 -7.29 7.68
N LYS A 188 5.13 -7.89 7.34
CA LYS A 188 5.63 -7.96 5.94
C LYS A 188 5.82 -9.39 5.48
N SER A 189 5.38 -9.67 4.26
CA SER A 189 5.60 -10.95 3.60
C SER A 189 7.10 -11.18 3.39
N THR A 190 7.64 -12.29 3.87
CA THR A 190 9.09 -12.52 3.91
C THR A 190 9.45 -13.73 3.06
N TYR A 191 10.50 -13.59 2.26
CA TYR A 191 11.16 -14.68 1.55
C TYR A 191 12.58 -14.82 2.09
N LEU A 192 12.93 -16.00 2.57
CA LEU A 192 14.25 -16.28 3.16
C LEU A 192 15.11 -17.04 2.16
N ILE A 193 16.28 -16.52 1.85
CA ILE A 193 17.39 -17.24 1.22
C ILE A 193 18.36 -17.63 2.32
N VAL A 194 18.69 -18.91 2.45
CA VAL A 194 19.58 -19.40 3.50
C VAL A 194 20.62 -20.36 2.94
N SER A 195 21.87 -20.21 3.37
CA SER A 195 22.95 -21.10 2.97
C SER A 195 22.84 -22.49 3.61
N GLY A 196 23.34 -23.50 2.92
CA GLY A 196 23.36 -24.91 3.37
C GLY A 196 23.74 -25.09 4.83
N SER A 197 24.90 -24.56 5.23
CA SER A 197 25.47 -24.72 6.57
C SER A 197 24.61 -24.12 7.69
N LEU A 198 23.73 -23.17 7.37
CA LEU A 198 22.90 -22.46 8.35
C LEU A 198 21.44 -22.94 8.36
N ALA A 199 21.01 -23.64 7.31
CA ALA A 199 19.59 -23.98 7.10
C ALA A 199 18.99 -24.81 8.23
N LYS A 200 19.70 -25.85 8.70
CA LYS A 200 19.21 -26.72 9.78
C LYS A 200 19.06 -26.01 11.13
N LEU A 201 19.75 -24.89 11.32
CA LEU A 201 19.64 -24.07 12.54
C LEU A 201 18.48 -23.08 12.44
N VAL A 202 18.24 -22.51 11.26
CA VAL A 202 17.33 -21.37 11.09
C VAL A 202 15.93 -21.81 10.71
N VAL A 203 15.80 -22.77 9.79
CA VAL A 203 14.50 -23.16 9.22
C VAL A 203 13.51 -23.64 10.28
N PRO A 204 13.87 -24.53 11.23
CA PRO A 204 12.93 -24.98 12.26
C PRO A 204 12.40 -23.84 13.14
N GLU A 205 13.20 -22.79 13.34
CA GLU A 205 12.86 -21.65 14.20
C GLU A 205 11.91 -20.64 13.55
N VAL A 206 11.85 -20.60 12.21
CA VAL A 206 11.09 -19.58 11.48
C VAL A 206 9.98 -20.15 10.59
N TYR A 207 9.95 -21.47 10.37
CA TYR A 207 9.03 -22.12 9.43
C TYR A 207 7.55 -21.78 9.69
N ASP A 208 7.15 -21.80 10.96
CA ASP A 208 5.77 -21.53 11.39
C ASP A 208 5.41 -20.04 11.41
N CYS A 209 6.36 -19.15 11.12
CA CYS A 209 6.06 -17.72 11.07
C CYS A 209 5.09 -17.44 9.91
N SER A 210 3.93 -16.85 10.24
CA SER A 210 2.85 -16.58 9.28
C SER A 210 3.24 -15.59 8.19
N ASN A 211 4.24 -14.75 8.46
CA ASN A 211 4.77 -13.79 7.51
C ASN A 211 5.79 -14.41 6.55
N LEU A 212 6.27 -15.64 6.78
CA LEU A 212 7.24 -16.31 5.93
C LEU A 212 6.53 -17.10 4.82
N LEU A 213 6.67 -16.62 3.58
CA LEU A 213 6.00 -17.17 2.40
C LEU A 213 6.82 -18.23 1.66
N GLY A 214 8.15 -18.17 1.75
CA GLY A 214 9.02 -19.13 1.07
C GLY A 214 10.43 -19.12 1.63
N ILE A 215 11.07 -20.28 1.56
CA ILE A 215 12.44 -20.55 2.01
C ILE A 215 13.22 -21.15 0.83
N PHE A 216 14.33 -20.53 0.49
CA PHE A 216 15.21 -20.89 -0.62
C PHE A 216 16.55 -21.31 -0.03
N LEU A 217 16.74 -22.61 0.08
CA LEU A 217 17.99 -23.21 0.53
C LEU A 217 18.99 -23.22 -0.63
N PHE A 218 20.07 -22.44 -0.51
CA PHE A 218 21.17 -22.45 -1.48
C PHE A 218 22.33 -23.29 -0.95
N CYS A 219 22.64 -24.41 -1.63
CA CYS A 219 23.66 -25.35 -1.17
C CYS A 219 24.33 -26.09 -2.33
N GLY A 220 25.62 -26.42 -2.20
CA GLY A 220 26.33 -27.18 -3.23
C GLY A 220 25.98 -28.68 -3.31
N SER A 221 25.09 -29.18 -2.45
CA SER A 221 24.72 -30.60 -2.42
C SER A 221 23.26 -30.77 -1.98
N VAL A 222 22.36 -30.85 -2.96
CA VAL A 222 20.90 -31.02 -2.74
C VAL A 222 20.59 -32.30 -1.97
N SER A 223 21.27 -33.41 -2.29
CA SER A 223 21.04 -34.71 -1.66
C SER A 223 21.27 -34.70 -0.15
N THR A 224 22.16 -33.83 0.35
CA THR A 224 22.44 -33.69 1.79
C THR A 224 21.24 -33.18 2.58
N TYR A 225 20.35 -32.43 1.94
CA TYR A 225 19.22 -31.77 2.59
C TYR A 225 17.87 -32.33 2.16
N ALA A 226 17.80 -33.13 1.10
CA ALA A 226 16.54 -33.60 0.52
C ALA A 226 15.61 -34.30 1.52
N GLU A 227 16.12 -35.24 2.31
CA GLU A 227 15.31 -35.97 3.30
C GLU A 227 14.79 -35.03 4.41
N TRP A 228 15.67 -34.23 5.00
CA TRP A 228 15.30 -33.25 6.04
C TRP A 228 14.34 -32.16 5.53
N ALA A 229 14.47 -31.76 4.26
CA ALA A 229 13.64 -30.75 3.64
C ALA A 229 12.19 -31.21 3.42
N MET A 230 11.93 -32.53 3.42
CA MET A 230 10.57 -33.06 3.28
C MET A 230 9.65 -32.58 4.39
N ASP A 231 10.17 -32.37 5.60
CA ASP A 231 9.40 -31.85 6.74
C ASP A 231 8.95 -30.38 6.53
N TYR A 232 9.51 -29.70 5.53
CA TYR A 232 9.28 -28.28 5.25
C TYR A 232 8.83 -28.00 3.81
N CYS A 233 8.41 -29.03 3.08
CA CYS A 233 8.22 -28.99 1.63
C CYS A 233 7.21 -27.94 1.13
N ASP A 234 6.27 -27.51 1.98
CA ASP A 234 5.27 -26.50 1.63
C ASP A 234 5.86 -25.11 1.37
N LYS A 235 6.99 -24.79 2.02
CA LYS A 235 7.64 -23.48 1.91
C LYS A 235 9.10 -23.56 1.48
N LEU A 236 9.76 -24.70 1.69
CA LEU A 236 11.19 -24.86 1.45
C LEU A 236 11.48 -25.49 0.09
N MET A 237 12.38 -24.84 -0.64
CA MET A 237 12.93 -25.31 -1.90
C MET A 237 14.46 -25.30 -1.85
N ILE A 238 15.09 -26.26 -2.51
CA ILE A 238 16.54 -26.42 -2.53
C ILE A 238 17.08 -26.10 -3.92
N PHE A 239 18.17 -25.35 -3.96
CA PHE A 239 18.88 -24.98 -5.18
C PHE A 239 20.39 -25.14 -4.99
N ASP A 240 21.05 -25.61 -6.01
CA ASP A 240 22.51 -25.68 -6.15
C ASP A 240 23.05 -24.67 -7.17
N HIS A 241 22.18 -24.03 -7.94
CA HIS A 241 22.51 -22.98 -8.89
C HIS A 241 21.80 -21.67 -8.55
N GLY A 242 22.57 -20.57 -8.48
CA GLY A 242 22.04 -19.27 -8.06
C GLY A 242 21.03 -18.69 -9.05
N ASP A 243 21.21 -18.90 -10.36
CA ASP A 243 20.28 -18.37 -11.36
C ASP A 243 18.91 -19.07 -11.29
N ASP A 244 18.86 -20.38 -11.04
CA ASP A 244 17.60 -21.13 -10.87
C ASP A 244 16.85 -20.67 -9.62
N LEU A 245 17.59 -20.45 -8.52
CA LEU A 245 17.04 -19.88 -7.29
C LEU A 245 16.41 -18.53 -7.56
N LEU A 246 17.13 -17.63 -8.25
CA LEU A 246 16.63 -16.29 -8.56
C LEU A 246 15.40 -16.34 -9.46
N VAL A 247 15.42 -17.14 -10.53
CA VAL A 247 14.26 -17.32 -11.42
C VAL A 247 13.04 -17.78 -10.61
N ARG A 248 13.21 -18.75 -9.72
CA ARG A 248 12.10 -19.25 -8.90
C ARG A 248 11.62 -18.22 -7.88
N LEU A 249 12.53 -17.54 -7.19
CA LEU A 249 12.22 -16.48 -6.25
C LEU A 249 11.39 -15.37 -6.90
N TRP A 250 11.83 -14.89 -8.07
CA TRP A 250 11.13 -13.83 -8.79
C TRP A 250 9.75 -14.29 -9.29
N ARG A 251 9.62 -15.54 -9.73
CA ARG A 251 8.34 -16.12 -10.14
C ARG A 251 7.35 -16.20 -8.97
N ASP A 252 7.81 -16.63 -7.80
CA ASP A 252 6.95 -16.76 -6.62
C ASP A 252 6.54 -15.38 -6.09
N LEU A 253 7.46 -14.41 -6.10
CA LEU A 253 7.16 -12.99 -5.85
C LEU A 253 6.10 -12.46 -6.82
N GLU A 254 6.28 -12.67 -8.12
CA GLU A 254 5.34 -12.23 -9.14
C GLU A 254 3.96 -12.89 -8.95
N SER A 255 3.93 -14.19 -8.68
CA SER A 255 2.69 -14.95 -8.44
C SER A 255 1.95 -14.40 -7.23
N ASN A 256 2.65 -14.17 -6.12
CA ASN A 256 2.05 -13.59 -4.92
C ASN A 256 1.49 -12.19 -5.18
N LEU A 257 2.24 -11.34 -5.88
CA LEU A 257 1.76 -10.01 -6.28
C LEU A 257 0.51 -10.09 -7.17
N ARG A 258 0.47 -11.04 -8.12
CA ARG A 258 -0.69 -11.29 -8.98
C ARG A 258 -1.89 -11.81 -8.20
N GLU A 259 -1.69 -12.68 -7.23
CA GLU A 259 -2.77 -13.22 -6.38
C GLU A 259 -3.37 -12.13 -5.50
N GLN A 260 -2.53 -11.31 -4.84
CA GLN A 260 -2.97 -10.15 -4.09
C GLN A 260 -3.75 -9.19 -4.99
N ALA A 261 -3.25 -8.90 -6.19
CA ALA A 261 -3.96 -8.08 -7.17
C ALA A 261 -5.32 -8.69 -7.58
N THR A 262 -5.38 -10.00 -7.78
CA THR A 262 -6.60 -10.73 -8.17
C THR A 262 -7.64 -10.69 -7.06
N LEU A 263 -7.24 -10.88 -5.80
CA LEU A 263 -8.12 -10.74 -4.64
C LEU A 263 -8.69 -9.32 -4.57
N HIS A 264 -7.86 -8.30 -4.73
CA HIS A 264 -8.31 -6.91 -4.76
C HIS A 264 -9.29 -6.63 -5.91
N LEU A 265 -9.05 -7.18 -7.11
CA LEU A 265 -9.97 -7.08 -8.25
C LEU A 265 -11.29 -7.82 -8.01
N ARG A 266 -11.25 -9.01 -7.43
CA ARG A 266 -12.45 -9.77 -7.05
C ARG A 266 -13.29 -8.97 -6.06
N TYR A 267 -12.67 -8.43 -5.01
CA TYR A 267 -13.37 -7.57 -4.06
C TYR A 267 -13.98 -6.36 -4.78
N ALA A 268 -13.24 -5.69 -5.67
CA ALA A 268 -13.76 -4.57 -6.45
C ALA A 268 -14.97 -4.96 -7.32
N GLU A 269 -14.93 -6.12 -7.99
CA GLU A 269 -16.06 -6.61 -8.79
C GLU A 269 -17.25 -7.02 -7.91
N GLU A 270 -17.04 -7.67 -6.76
CA GLU A 270 -18.10 -7.95 -5.78
C GLU A 270 -18.77 -6.66 -5.28
N TYR A 271 -17.98 -5.61 -5.01
CA TYR A 271 -18.53 -4.30 -4.63
C TYR A 271 -19.33 -3.66 -5.77
N LYS A 272 -18.83 -3.74 -7.00
CA LYS A 272 -19.54 -3.25 -8.20
C LYS A 272 -20.84 -4.02 -8.43
N GLN A 273 -20.83 -5.35 -8.29
CA GLN A 273 -22.03 -6.18 -8.43
C GLN A 273 -23.06 -5.86 -7.34
N ARG A 274 -22.63 -5.67 -6.08
CA ARG A 274 -23.51 -5.19 -5.01
C ARG A 274 -24.09 -3.81 -5.34
N ALA A 275 -23.27 -2.88 -5.83
CA ALA A 275 -23.72 -1.55 -6.27
C ALA A 275 -24.75 -1.63 -7.42
N LEU A 276 -24.56 -2.54 -8.38
CA LEU A 276 -25.49 -2.77 -9.49
C LEU A 276 -26.81 -3.42 -9.01
N GLN A 277 -26.76 -4.33 -8.02
CA GLN A 277 -27.96 -4.91 -7.42
C GLN A 277 -28.80 -3.85 -6.70
N TYR A 278 -28.17 -2.87 -6.04
CA TYR A 278 -28.89 -1.75 -5.45
C TYR A 278 -29.57 -0.86 -6.50
N LYS A 279 -29.03 -0.79 -7.72
CA LYS A 279 -29.63 -0.05 -8.86
C LYS A 279 -30.85 -0.74 -9.48
N GLN A 280 -30.99 -2.07 -9.35
CA GLN A 280 -32.03 -2.86 -10.04
C GLN A 280 -33.25 -3.20 -9.18
N ARG A 281 -33.25 -2.93 -7.87
CA ARG A 281 -34.43 -3.18 -7.03
C ARG A 281 -35.48 -2.08 -7.25
N PRO A 282 -36.75 -2.42 -7.58
CA PRO A 282 -37.82 -1.43 -7.67
C PRO A 282 -38.03 -0.80 -6.29
N CYS A 283 -38.14 0.53 -6.27
CA CYS A 283 -38.50 1.30 -5.10
C CYS A 283 -39.91 0.88 -4.64
N GLY A 284 -40.01 0.31 -3.44
CA GLY A 284 -41.25 0.21 -2.68
C GLY A 284 -41.32 1.35 -1.68
#